data_AF-A0A9D2GCH9-F1
#
_entry.id   AF-A0A9D2GCH9-F1
#
_cell.length_a   1.000
_cell.length_b   1.000
_cell.length_c   1.000
_cell.angle_alpha   90.00
_cell.angle_beta   90.00
_cell.angle_gamma   90.00
#
_symmetry.space_group_name_H-M   'P 1'
#
loop_
_entity.id
_entity.type
_entity.pdbx_description
1 polymer ?
#
loop_
_entity_poly.entity_id
_entity_poly.type
_entity_poly.pdbx_seq_one_letter_code
_entity_poly.pdbx_strand_id
1 'polypeptide(L)'
;MKKRVLTVFFLFGAFLLCGCSTQGEDSGSDWQDALNKAQMITVSDAETGEILREVTDTVEIAALVDSLAVDQWTLSKLPGENATPSLELTLAQEPTETALSDSENNGGMEEIGTVTVYSDIPYISIEVLGFSFDFEVPQDAIDAIEEFVAQS
;
A
#
# COMPACT_ATOMS: atom_id res chain seq x y z
N MET A 1 -39.22 44.34 2.69
CA MET A 1 -38.08 44.56 3.61
C MET A 1 -37.44 43.23 3.94
N LYS A 2 -36.10 43.15 3.80
CA LYS A 2 -35.15 42.34 4.60
C LYS A 2 -35.23 40.80 4.55
N LYS A 3 -34.38 40.25 3.66
CA LYS A 3 -33.34 39.21 3.88
C LYS A 3 -33.51 38.29 5.10
N ARG A 4 -33.50 36.97 4.86
CA ARG A 4 -32.67 36.00 5.61
C ARG A 4 -32.17 34.91 4.67
N VAL A 5 -30.84 34.88 4.52
CA VAL A 5 -30.02 33.80 3.97
C VAL A 5 -29.69 32.85 5.12
N LEU A 6 -29.76 31.53 4.90
CA LEU A 6 -28.98 30.48 5.58
C LEU A 6 -29.23 29.16 4.83
N THR A 7 -28.38 28.73 3.88
CA THR A 7 -27.17 27.90 4.05
C THR A 7 -27.46 26.51 4.65
N VAL A 8 -27.07 25.43 3.94
CA VAL A 8 -26.13 24.37 4.38
C VAL A 8 -26.43 22.97 3.77
N PHE A 9 -25.40 22.47 3.07
CA PHE A 9 -24.89 21.09 2.95
C PHE A 9 -25.60 19.97 2.16
N PHE A 10 -24.86 19.52 1.15
CA PHE A 10 -24.24 18.18 1.07
C PHE A 10 -25.20 16.98 1.00
N LEU A 11 -25.60 16.66 -0.23
CA LEU A 11 -26.08 15.33 -0.61
C LEU A 11 -25.14 14.78 -1.70
N PHE A 12 -23.90 14.50 -1.30
CA PHE A 12 -23.00 13.64 -2.06
C PHE A 12 -22.47 12.59 -1.10
N GLY A 13 -23.07 11.40 -1.14
CA GLY A 13 -22.73 10.32 -0.21
C GLY A 13 -23.69 9.16 -0.35
N ALA A 14 -23.61 8.43 -1.47
CA ALA A 14 -24.17 7.09 -1.61
C ALA A 14 -23.69 6.33 -2.87
N PHE A 15 -22.39 6.34 -3.19
CA PHE A 15 -21.90 5.55 -4.35
C PHE A 15 -20.52 4.89 -4.17
N LEU A 16 -20.05 4.63 -2.96
CA LEU A 16 -18.76 3.93 -2.75
C LEU A 16 -18.88 2.78 -1.75
N LEU A 17 -19.81 1.86 -2.01
CA LEU A 17 -19.78 0.52 -1.44
C LEU A 17 -20.06 -0.50 -2.56
N CYS A 18 -19.25 -0.44 -3.61
CA CYS A 18 -19.13 -1.56 -4.54
C CYS A 18 -17.92 -2.39 -4.09
N GLY A 19 -18.10 -3.11 -2.99
CA GLY A 19 -17.20 -4.21 -2.64
C GLY A 19 -17.40 -5.32 -3.67
N CYS A 20 -16.58 -5.32 -4.71
CA CYS A 20 -16.50 -6.39 -5.68
C CYS A 20 -15.18 -7.14 -5.44
N SER A 21 -15.19 -8.12 -4.53
CA SER A 21 -14.15 -9.14 -4.51
C SER A 21 -14.78 -10.45 -4.97
N THR A 22 -14.67 -10.71 -6.27
CA THR A 22 -14.87 -12.04 -6.84
C THR A 22 -13.75 -12.95 -6.36
N GLN A 23 -14.16 -13.93 -5.56
CA GLN A 23 -13.38 -15.05 -5.06
C GLN A 23 -12.77 -15.86 -6.22
N GLY A 24 -11.44 -15.94 -6.24
CA GLY A 24 -10.65 -16.90 -6.99
C GLY A 24 -9.52 -17.39 -6.09
N GLU A 25 -9.61 -18.63 -5.63
CA GLU A 25 -8.58 -19.31 -4.83
C GLU A 25 -7.38 -19.65 -5.74
N ASP A 26 -6.22 -19.03 -5.50
CA ASP A 26 -4.93 -19.69 -5.26
C ASP A 26 -3.77 -18.65 -5.34
N SER A 27 -2.96 -18.55 -4.27
CA SER A 27 -1.70 -17.78 -4.14
C SER A 27 -1.73 -16.23 -4.21
N GLY A 28 -2.89 -15.60 -4.44
CA GLY A 28 -3.04 -14.12 -4.48
C GLY A 28 -3.41 -13.43 -3.16
N SER A 29 -3.70 -14.17 -2.07
CA SER A 29 -4.37 -13.60 -0.90
C SER A 29 -3.46 -12.82 0.05
N ASP A 30 -2.28 -13.33 0.36
CA ASP A 30 -1.57 -12.87 1.57
C ASP A 30 -0.86 -11.53 1.35
N TRP A 31 -0.25 -11.34 0.18
CA TRP A 31 0.39 -10.08 -0.19
C TRP A 31 -0.62 -8.97 -0.49
N GLN A 32 -1.75 -9.31 -1.11
CA GLN A 32 -2.83 -8.35 -1.36
C GLN A 32 -3.53 -7.97 -0.05
N ASP A 33 -3.68 -8.92 0.87
CA ASP A 33 -4.14 -8.66 2.22
C ASP A 33 -3.21 -7.71 2.97
N ALA A 34 -1.89 -7.86 2.84
CA ALA A 34 -0.93 -6.97 3.50
C ALA A 34 -1.08 -5.51 3.04
N LEU A 35 -1.22 -5.27 1.74
CA LEU A 35 -1.52 -3.94 1.19
C LEU A 35 -2.83 -3.37 1.74
N ASN A 36 -3.90 -4.17 1.77
CA ASN A 36 -5.21 -3.74 2.21
C ASN A 36 -5.34 -3.54 3.74
N LYS A 37 -4.52 -4.23 4.53
CA LYS A 37 -4.53 -4.16 6.00
C LYS A 37 -3.55 -3.14 6.58
N ALA A 38 -2.65 -2.60 5.75
CA ALA A 38 -1.69 -1.59 6.18
C ALA A 38 -2.40 -0.41 6.86
N GLN A 39 -1.97 -0.09 8.07
CA GLN A 39 -2.42 1.07 8.85
C GLN A 39 -1.32 2.14 8.89
N MET A 40 -0.09 1.77 8.57
CA MET A 40 1.03 2.65 8.35
C MET A 40 1.80 2.18 7.13
N ILE A 41 2.21 3.15 6.30
CA ILE A 41 3.15 2.93 5.21
C ILE A 41 4.33 3.87 5.41
N THR A 42 5.53 3.29 5.48
CA THR A 42 6.79 4.04 5.51
C THR A 42 7.49 3.80 4.17
N VAL A 43 7.78 4.88 3.44
CA VAL A 43 8.55 4.83 2.19
C VAL A 43 9.97 5.28 2.49
N SER A 44 10.94 4.46 2.13
CA SER A 44 12.37 4.73 2.26
C SER A 44 13.09 4.62 0.92
N ASP A 45 14.21 5.31 0.81
CA ASP A 45 15.17 5.10 -0.25
C ASP A 45 15.83 3.71 -0.08
N ALA A 46 15.76 2.87 -1.11
CA ALA A 46 16.17 1.48 -1.00
C ALA A 46 17.69 1.29 -0.86
N GLU A 47 18.51 2.28 -1.26
CA GLU A 47 19.97 2.21 -1.13
C GLU A 47 20.45 2.67 0.25
N THR A 48 19.89 3.76 0.75
CA THR A 48 20.35 4.46 1.96
C THR A 48 19.53 4.13 3.20
N GLY A 49 18.30 3.66 3.03
CA GLY A 49 17.32 3.47 4.10
C GLY A 49 16.78 4.79 4.67
N GLU A 50 17.02 5.93 4.01
CA GLU A 50 16.46 7.22 4.43
C GLU A 50 14.93 7.19 4.30
N ILE A 51 14.21 7.51 5.38
CA ILE A 51 12.75 7.63 5.35
C ILE A 51 12.39 8.89 4.55
N LEU A 52 11.73 8.69 3.41
CA LEU A 52 11.27 9.74 2.52
C LEU A 52 9.86 10.19 2.89
N ARG A 53 8.99 9.27 3.29
CA ARG A 53 7.62 9.56 3.70
C ARG A 53 7.10 8.54 4.71
N GLU A 54 6.28 8.98 5.64
CA GLU A 54 5.52 8.11 6.54
C GLU A 54 4.06 8.57 6.56
N VAL A 55 3.12 7.64 6.42
CA VAL A 55 1.68 7.91 6.44
C VAL A 55 0.97 6.96 7.38
N THR A 56 0.03 7.50 8.16
CA THR A 56 -0.90 6.76 9.03
C THR A 56 -2.36 7.13 8.75
N ASP A 57 -2.61 8.07 7.83
CA ASP A 57 -3.96 8.44 7.43
C ASP A 57 -4.56 7.36 6.53
N THR A 58 -5.63 6.74 7.02
CA THR A 58 -6.30 5.62 6.32
C THR A 58 -6.90 5.99 4.97
N VAL A 59 -7.30 7.25 4.76
CA VAL A 59 -7.87 7.69 3.48
C VAL A 59 -6.76 7.86 2.45
N GLU A 60 -5.64 8.42 2.89
CA GLU A 60 -4.44 8.57 2.07
C GLU A 60 -3.83 7.21 1.69
N ILE A 61 -3.72 6.29 2.66
CA ILE A 61 -3.26 4.91 2.40
C ILE A 61 -4.19 4.21 1.40
N ALA A 62 -5.51 4.31 1.59
CA ALA A 62 -6.47 3.70 0.65
C ALA A 62 -6.37 4.29 -0.75
N ALA A 63 -6.13 5.61 -0.87
CA ALA A 63 -5.95 6.26 -2.16
C ALA A 63 -4.67 5.80 -2.87
N LEU A 64 -3.57 5.59 -2.13
CA LEU A 64 -2.35 5.00 -2.67
C LEU A 64 -2.61 3.56 -3.14
N VAL A 65 -3.21 2.70 -2.31
CA VAL A 65 -3.47 1.30 -2.68
C VAL A 65 -4.35 1.18 -3.92
N ASP A 66 -5.37 2.05 -4.05
CA ASP A 66 -6.24 2.09 -5.24
C ASP A 66 -5.48 2.53 -6.50
N SER A 67 -4.58 3.52 -6.40
CA SER A 67 -3.78 4.00 -7.54
C SER A 67 -2.75 2.99 -8.05
N LEU A 68 -2.39 1.99 -7.25
CA LEU A 68 -1.51 0.89 -7.67
C LEU A 68 -2.14 -0.03 -8.73
N ALA A 69 -3.47 0.00 -8.89
CA ALA A 69 -4.21 -0.84 -9.85
C ALA A 69 -3.78 -2.32 -9.79
N VAL A 70 -3.80 -2.90 -8.58
CA VAL A 70 -3.29 -4.24 -8.26
C VAL A 70 -3.89 -5.35 -9.14
N ASP A 71 -5.11 -5.16 -9.64
CA ASP A 71 -5.78 -6.08 -10.58
C ASP A 71 -5.09 -6.20 -11.94
N GLN A 72 -4.24 -5.23 -12.29
CA GLN A 72 -3.46 -5.21 -13.54
C GLN A 72 -2.09 -5.88 -13.38
N TRP A 73 -1.69 -6.26 -12.17
CA TRP A 73 -0.36 -6.80 -11.91
C TRP A 73 -0.23 -8.24 -12.44
N THR A 74 0.93 -8.55 -13.00
CA THR A 74 1.22 -9.89 -13.53
C THR A 74 2.34 -10.53 -12.72
N LEU A 75 2.02 -11.61 -12.01
CA LEU A 75 3.03 -12.43 -11.33
C LEU A 75 4.05 -12.93 -12.36
N SER A 76 5.30 -12.55 -12.18
CA SER A 76 6.39 -12.82 -13.10
C SER A 76 7.65 -13.17 -12.30
N LYS A 77 8.76 -13.39 -12.98
CA LYS A 77 10.06 -13.47 -12.33
C LYS A 77 10.81 -12.18 -12.65
N LEU A 78 11.44 -11.57 -11.66
CA LEU A 78 12.25 -10.37 -11.87
C LEU A 78 13.29 -10.59 -12.99
N PRO A 79 13.24 -9.82 -14.09
CA PRO A 79 14.09 -10.04 -15.24
C PRO A 79 15.51 -9.50 -14.97
N GLY A 80 16.40 -10.39 -14.56
CA GLY A 80 17.84 -10.13 -14.47
C GLY A 80 18.36 -9.92 -13.06
N GLU A 81 19.67 -10.06 -12.89
CA GLU A 81 20.35 -9.96 -11.59
C GLU A 81 20.65 -8.50 -11.17
N ASN A 82 20.39 -7.52 -12.05
CA ASN A 82 20.79 -6.12 -11.89
C ASN A 82 19.61 -5.14 -11.83
N ALA A 83 18.39 -5.60 -11.61
CA ALA A 83 17.27 -4.70 -11.34
C ALA A 83 17.64 -3.83 -10.13
N THR A 84 17.45 -2.52 -10.25
CA THR A 84 17.96 -1.56 -9.25
C THR A 84 16.82 -1.12 -8.34
N PRO A 85 16.78 -1.59 -7.07
CA PRO A 85 15.83 -1.09 -6.09
C PRO A 85 15.98 0.42 -5.93
N SER A 86 14.85 1.11 -5.85
CA SER A 86 14.79 2.56 -5.73
C SER A 86 14.05 3.00 -4.48
N LEU A 87 12.89 2.39 -4.23
CA LEU A 87 12.08 2.64 -3.05
C LEU A 87 11.75 1.32 -2.36
N GLU A 88 11.60 1.40 -1.04
CA GLU A 88 11.05 0.35 -0.22
C GLU A 88 9.86 0.90 0.56
N LEU A 89 8.73 0.20 0.53
CA LEU A 89 7.55 0.54 1.31
C LEU A 89 7.37 -0.54 2.38
N THR A 90 7.54 -0.16 3.64
CA THR A 90 7.22 -1.01 4.78
C THR A 90 5.75 -0.84 5.13
N LEU A 91 5.00 -1.94 5.11
CA LEU A 91 3.59 -2.00 5.48
C LEU A 91 3.48 -2.48 6.92
N ALA A 92 2.79 -1.72 7.77
CA ALA A 92 2.62 -2.09 9.17
C ALA A 92 1.18 -1.91 9.67
N GLN A 93 0.81 -2.67 10.69
CA GLN A 93 -0.49 -2.59 11.37
C GLN A 93 -0.35 -2.78 12.88
N GLU A 94 -1.36 -2.43 13.65
CA GLU A 94 -1.43 -2.81 15.06
C GLU A 94 -1.45 -4.35 15.24
N PRO A 95 -0.78 -4.89 16.27
CA PRO A 95 -0.80 -6.30 16.59
C PRO A 95 -2.22 -6.79 16.86
N THR A 96 -2.55 -7.98 16.36
CA THR A 96 -3.84 -8.62 16.66
C THR A 96 -3.80 -9.34 18.02
N GLU A 97 -4.94 -9.50 18.70
CA GLU A 97 -4.98 -10.08 20.05
C GLU A 97 -4.37 -11.49 20.17
N THR A 98 -4.33 -12.25 19.07
CA THR A 98 -3.62 -13.53 19.00
C THR A 98 -2.10 -13.41 19.07
N ALA A 99 -1.51 -12.31 18.59
CA ALA A 99 -0.07 -12.01 18.68
C ALA A 99 0.32 -11.41 20.04
N LEU A 100 -0.63 -10.78 20.74
CA LEU A 100 -0.42 -10.18 22.08
C LEU A 100 -0.22 -11.21 23.21
N SER A 101 -0.44 -12.51 22.94
CA SER A 101 -0.30 -13.57 23.95
C SER A 101 1.15 -13.99 24.20
N ASP A 102 2.09 -13.68 23.29
CA ASP A 102 3.49 -14.14 23.35
C ASP A 102 4.52 -13.03 23.56
N SER A 103 4.12 -11.76 23.68
CA SER A 103 5.07 -10.69 24.02
C SER A 103 4.41 -9.52 24.73
N GLU A 104 5.14 -8.91 25.66
CA GLU A 104 4.84 -7.62 26.27
C GLU A 104 4.89 -6.53 25.19
N ASN A 105 3.88 -6.48 24.31
CA ASN A 105 3.87 -5.54 23.20
C ASN A 105 3.20 -4.22 23.61
N ASN A 106 3.99 -3.14 23.58
CA ASN A 106 3.65 -1.82 24.10
C ASN A 106 2.88 -0.98 23.06
N GLY A 107 1.87 -1.56 22.41
CA GLY A 107 1.01 -0.87 21.43
C GLY A 107 1.75 -0.31 20.21
N GLY A 108 2.86 -0.90 19.78
CA GLY A 108 3.60 -0.49 18.58
C GLY A 108 3.09 -1.17 17.31
N MET A 109 3.31 -0.55 16.15
CA MET A 109 3.02 -1.13 14.82
C MET A 109 3.93 -2.33 14.52
N GLU A 110 3.38 -3.40 13.98
CA GLU A 110 4.06 -4.60 13.50
C GLU A 110 4.14 -4.59 11.97
N GLU A 111 5.33 -4.87 11.41
CA GLU A 111 5.51 -5.04 9.97
C GLU A 111 4.79 -6.30 9.48
N ILE A 112 3.98 -6.14 8.44
CA ILE A 112 3.22 -7.22 7.81
C ILE A 112 3.64 -7.50 6.38
N GLY A 113 4.47 -6.63 5.81
CA GLY A 113 5.04 -6.84 4.49
C GLY A 113 5.94 -5.70 4.05
N THR A 114 6.76 -5.99 3.06
CA THR A 114 7.65 -5.02 2.43
C THR A 114 7.45 -5.06 0.92
N VAL A 115 7.42 -3.88 0.29
CA VAL A 115 7.27 -3.71 -1.16
C VAL A 115 8.52 -3.02 -1.69
N THR A 116 9.24 -3.66 -2.60
CA THR A 116 10.41 -3.10 -3.27
C THR A 116 10.04 -2.62 -4.67
N VAL A 117 10.39 -1.38 -5.00
CA VAL A 117 10.15 -0.75 -6.30
C VAL A 117 11.45 -0.63 -7.09
N TYR A 118 11.44 -1.06 -8.35
CA TYR A 118 12.60 -0.98 -9.24
C TYR A 118 12.53 0.23 -10.18
N SER A 119 13.65 0.92 -10.38
CA SER A 119 13.70 2.17 -11.16
C SER A 119 13.94 1.97 -12.65
N ASP A 120 14.55 0.85 -13.03
CA ASP A 120 14.97 0.57 -14.40
C ASP A 120 13.96 -0.26 -15.20
N ILE A 121 13.00 -0.87 -14.50
CA ILE A 121 11.96 -1.74 -15.06
C ILE A 121 10.65 -1.56 -14.26
N PRO A 122 9.48 -1.71 -14.89
CA PRO A 122 8.19 -1.57 -14.22
C PRO A 122 7.84 -2.84 -13.44
N TYR A 123 8.63 -3.10 -12.40
CA TYR A 123 8.51 -4.26 -11.54
C TYR A 123 8.41 -3.85 -10.08
N ILE A 124 7.70 -4.67 -9.32
CA ILE A 124 7.61 -4.60 -7.86
C ILE A 124 7.84 -6.00 -7.29
N SER A 125 8.57 -6.10 -6.20
CA SER A 125 8.66 -7.32 -5.40
C SER A 125 7.96 -7.12 -4.07
N ILE A 126 7.13 -8.08 -3.65
CA ILE A 126 6.48 -8.06 -2.34
C ILE A 126 7.02 -9.21 -1.49
N GLU A 127 7.46 -8.91 -0.28
CA GLU A 127 7.78 -9.89 0.76
C GLU A 127 6.71 -9.88 1.85
N VAL A 128 6.06 -11.02 2.08
CA VAL A 128 5.05 -11.22 3.13
C VAL A 128 5.19 -12.63 3.70
N LEU A 129 5.18 -12.76 5.03
CA LEU A 129 5.27 -14.06 5.74
C LEU A 129 6.47 -14.94 5.31
N GLY A 130 7.58 -14.31 4.91
CA GLY A 130 8.78 -15.00 4.43
C GLY A 130 8.67 -15.56 3.00
N PHE A 131 7.61 -15.23 2.28
CA PHE A 131 7.48 -15.47 0.85
C PHE A 131 7.73 -14.19 0.06
N SER A 132 8.43 -14.31 -1.07
CA SER A 132 8.72 -13.22 -1.99
C SER A 132 8.06 -13.48 -3.33
N PHE A 133 7.40 -12.45 -3.88
CA PHE A 133 6.66 -12.48 -5.13
C PHE A 133 7.09 -11.31 -6.01
N ASP A 134 7.47 -11.57 -7.26
CA ASP A 134 7.80 -10.52 -8.22
C ASP A 134 6.63 -10.29 -9.17
N PHE A 135 6.34 -9.02 -9.46
CA PHE A 135 5.27 -8.62 -10.34
C PHE A 135 5.78 -7.68 -11.42
N GLU A 136 5.38 -7.93 -12.66
CA GLU A 136 5.35 -6.89 -13.67
C GLU A 136 4.10 -6.03 -13.43
N VAL A 137 4.29 -4.72 -13.36
CA VAL A 137 3.22 -3.77 -13.01
C VAL A 137 3.04 -2.74 -14.12
N PRO A 138 1.86 -2.10 -14.24
CA PRO A 138 1.71 -0.92 -15.09
C PRO A 138 2.66 0.20 -14.64
N GLN A 139 3.20 0.97 -15.58
CA GLN A 139 4.02 2.14 -15.26
C GLN A 139 3.28 3.13 -14.35
N ASP A 140 1.97 3.29 -14.54
CA ASP A 140 1.10 4.15 -13.72
C ASP A 140 1.19 3.79 -12.22
N ALA A 141 1.42 2.52 -11.85
CA ALA A 141 1.58 2.11 -10.46
C ALA A 141 2.91 2.60 -9.87
N ILE A 142 3.99 2.61 -10.66
CA ILE A 142 5.29 3.15 -10.26
C ILE A 142 5.18 4.66 -10.09
N ASP A 143 4.62 5.34 -11.10
CA ASP A 143 4.44 6.78 -11.11
C ASP A 143 3.57 7.24 -9.92
N ALA A 144 2.55 6.46 -9.54
CA ALA A 144 1.72 6.74 -8.38
C ALA A 144 2.50 6.70 -7.06
N ILE A 145 3.45 5.76 -6.90
CA ILE A 145 4.31 5.69 -5.72
C ILE A 145 5.29 6.88 -5.71
N GLU A 146 5.89 7.21 -6.84
CA GLU A 146 6.81 8.35 -6.94
C GLU A 146 6.09 9.69 -6.67
N GLU A 147 4.90 9.90 -7.23
CA GLU A 147 4.07 11.07 -6.97
C GLU A 147 3.62 11.10 -5.50
N PHE A 148 3.35 9.95 -4.91
CA PHE A 148 3.11 9.84 -3.48
C PHE A 148 4.33 10.33 -2.69
N VAL A 149 5.54 9.85 -2.96
CA VAL A 149 6.73 10.36 -2.24
C VAL A 149 6.91 11.87 -2.43
N ALA A 150 6.72 12.40 -3.63
CA ALA A 150 6.96 13.81 -3.96
C ALA A 150 6.00 14.81 -3.26
N GLN A 151 4.89 14.34 -2.69
CA GLN A 151 3.89 15.17 -1.98
C GLN A 151 4.22 15.39 -0.49
N SER A 152 5.33 14.84 0.02
CA SER A 152 5.80 14.98 1.41
C SER A 152 6.25 16.39 1.80
#